data_AF-A0A512H815-F1
#
_entry.id   AF-A0A512H815-F1
#
_cell.length_a   1.000
_cell.length_b   1.000
_cell.length_c   1.000
_cell.angle_alpha   90.00
_cell.angle_beta   90.00
_cell.angle_gamma   90.00
#
_symmetry.space_group_name_H-M   'P 1'
#
loop_
_entity.id
_entity.type
_entity.pdbx_description
1 polymer ?
#
loop_
_entity_poly.entity_id
_entity_poly.type
_entity_poly.pdbx_seq_one_letter_code
_entity_poly.pdbx_strand_id
1 'polypeptide(L)'
;MPPPSPVPDLLARLESRHDLRVIHATLTGPGAWGVPGAPLAPPTVVALFTRAPDAYLGLAEPPDVLHGETDEPEAPSLVAWDARRAVRLALRSNALVWTWLSSPALDPATGLPAPGAPAVQALIDALAGSLSHGTVLADALAEAKEAMNTFLPDPPLAAARTKYGLVVRALMRTRWLLDRGTLPPASWESLRAGLAWPAEVAACLDSLEADTLTQRRLPVLDAWIDQVFDDARARGASLPDRHPPLALLDPLYRALVAPPGPPVPPAPASPRDRVLVSTP
;
A
#
# COMPACT_ATOMS: atom_id res chain seq x y z
N MET A 1 -0.74 21.87 16.75
CA MET A 1 0.03 21.16 15.72
C MET A 1 0.07 19.70 16.14
N PRO A 2 -0.35 18.73 15.31
CA PRO A 2 -0.01 17.34 15.58
C PRO A 2 1.53 17.25 15.67
N PRO A 3 2.08 16.35 16.51
CA PRO A 3 3.52 16.13 16.54
C PRO A 3 4.03 15.81 15.13
N PRO A 4 5.24 16.24 14.76
CA PRO A 4 5.82 15.86 13.47
C PRO A 4 5.81 14.33 13.37
N SER A 5 5.28 13.81 12.26
CA SER A 5 5.39 12.39 11.95
C SER A 5 6.87 12.01 11.93
N PRO A 6 7.33 10.93 12.59
CA PRO A 6 8.73 10.52 12.55
C PRO A 6 9.15 9.96 11.19
N VAL A 7 8.21 9.85 10.24
CA VAL A 7 8.41 9.23 8.92
C VAL A 7 9.44 9.96 8.05
N PRO A 8 9.39 11.30 7.85
CA PRO A 8 10.42 12.01 7.08
C PRO A 8 11.84 11.74 7.58
N ASP A 9 12.05 11.82 8.90
CA ASP A 9 13.36 11.59 9.50
C ASP A 9 13.81 10.13 9.34
N LEU A 10 12.87 9.18 9.45
CA LEU A 10 13.13 7.75 9.25
C LEU A 10 13.59 7.46 7.82
N LEU A 11 12.92 8.06 6.82
CA LEU A 11 13.30 7.91 5.40
C LEU A 11 14.64 8.59 5.11
N ALA A 12 14.88 9.80 5.63
CA ALA A 12 16.14 10.51 5.44
C ALA A 12 17.35 9.77 6.07
N ARG A 13 17.16 9.15 7.24
CA ARG A 13 18.16 8.27 7.87
C ARG A 13 18.44 7.03 7.02
N LEU A 14 17.41 6.42 6.45
CA LEU A 14 17.57 5.26 5.56
C LEU A 14 18.40 5.62 4.32
N GLU A 15 18.08 6.74 3.66
CA GLU A 15 18.83 7.21 2.48
C GLU A 15 20.30 7.50 2.80
N SER A 16 20.56 8.27 3.84
CA SER A 16 21.92 8.68 4.21
C SER A 16 22.80 7.53 4.71
N ARG A 17 22.24 6.61 5.52
CA ARG A 17 22.99 5.48 6.09
C ARG A 17 23.39 4.45 5.05
N HIS A 18 22.59 4.27 4.01
CA HIS A 18 22.76 3.19 3.02
C HIS A 18 23.11 3.67 1.62
N ASP A 19 23.33 4.98 1.43
CA ASP A 19 23.63 5.60 0.13
C ASP A 19 22.66 5.14 -0.97
N LEU A 20 21.37 5.35 -0.70
CA LEU A 20 20.26 4.94 -1.56
C LEU A 20 19.25 6.07 -1.71
N ARG A 21 18.34 5.91 -2.67
CA ARG A 21 17.22 6.83 -2.89
C ARG A 21 15.90 6.13 -2.65
N VAL A 22 15.09 6.62 -1.74
CA VAL A 22 13.70 6.22 -1.55
C VAL A 22 12.88 6.83 -2.69
N ILE A 23 12.17 5.98 -3.43
CA ILE A 23 11.34 6.40 -4.57
C ILE A 23 9.85 6.36 -4.25
N HIS A 24 9.47 5.61 -3.21
CA HIS A 24 8.10 5.47 -2.76
C HIS A 24 8.09 5.08 -1.29
N ALA A 25 7.13 5.60 -0.53
CA ALA A 25 6.85 5.18 0.83
C ALA A 25 5.34 5.13 1.06
N THR A 26 4.89 4.18 1.87
CA THR A 26 3.48 4.03 2.23
C THR A 26 3.35 3.52 3.67
N LEU A 27 2.20 3.77 4.30
CA LEU A 27 1.85 3.14 5.57
C LEU A 27 1.04 1.88 5.30
N THR A 28 1.39 0.82 6.03
CA THR A 28 0.74 -0.48 5.91
C THR A 28 0.28 -1.00 7.27
N GLY A 29 -0.71 -1.87 7.21
CA GLY A 29 -1.32 -2.50 8.37
C GLY A 29 -2.74 -2.00 8.63
N PRO A 30 -3.50 -2.71 9.49
CA PRO A 30 -4.92 -2.47 9.68
C PRO A 30 -5.27 -1.03 10.08
N GLY A 31 -4.47 -0.41 10.96
CA GLY A 31 -4.67 0.97 11.38
C GLY A 31 -4.46 1.97 10.24
N ALA A 32 -3.40 1.80 9.44
CA ALA A 32 -3.12 2.65 8.28
C ALA A 32 -4.21 2.53 7.19
N TRP A 33 -4.82 1.37 7.07
CA TRP A 33 -5.91 1.14 6.13
C TRP A 33 -7.28 1.57 6.67
N GLY A 34 -7.38 2.03 7.92
CA GLY A 34 -8.64 2.46 8.53
C GLY A 34 -9.57 1.31 8.89
N VAL A 35 -9.04 0.11 9.19
CA VAL A 35 -9.85 -1.05 9.56
C VAL A 35 -10.52 -0.81 10.92
N PRO A 36 -11.86 -0.98 11.04
CA PRO A 36 -12.55 -0.84 12.31
C PRO A 36 -12.02 -1.80 13.38
N GLY A 37 -11.77 -1.28 14.58
CA GLY A 37 -11.22 -2.06 15.69
C GLY A 37 -9.77 -2.48 15.50
N ALA A 38 -9.05 -1.98 14.50
CA ALA A 38 -7.62 -2.23 14.38
C ALA A 38 -6.88 -1.88 15.68
N PRO A 39 -5.88 -2.69 16.09
CA PRO A 39 -5.08 -2.39 17.26
C PRO A 39 -4.37 -1.04 17.10
N LEU A 40 -4.14 -0.35 18.22
CA LEU A 40 -3.42 0.93 18.27
C LEU A 40 -1.91 0.80 17.98
N ALA A 41 -1.44 -0.40 17.60
CA ALA A 41 -0.05 -0.61 17.25
C ALA A 41 0.36 0.35 16.11
N PRO A 42 1.56 0.95 16.19
CA PRO A 42 1.99 1.90 15.18
C PRO A 42 2.05 1.23 13.80
N PRO A 43 1.63 1.93 12.74
CA PRO A 43 1.66 1.38 11.39
C PRO A 43 3.09 1.12 10.95
N THR A 44 3.26 0.18 10.00
CA THR A 44 4.57 -0.07 9.40
C THR A 44 4.76 0.82 8.19
N VAL A 45 5.84 1.59 8.16
CA VAL A 45 6.30 2.29 6.95
C VAL A 45 6.94 1.26 6.03
N VAL A 46 6.42 1.15 4.82
CA VAL A 46 7.06 0.39 3.76
C VAL A 46 7.64 1.36 2.74
N ALA A 47 8.93 1.23 2.45
CA ALA A 47 9.62 2.04 1.46
C ALA A 47 10.12 1.18 0.29
N LEU A 48 10.10 1.74 -0.91
CA LEU A 48 10.82 1.22 -2.07
C LEU A 48 12.01 2.13 -2.35
N PHE A 49 13.18 1.54 -2.53
CA PHE A 49 14.39 2.29 -2.82
C PHE A 49 15.09 1.84 -4.10
N THR A 50 15.97 2.69 -4.60
CA THR A 50 16.89 2.42 -5.70
C THR A 50 18.31 2.76 -5.27
N ARG A 51 19.29 2.11 -5.89
CA ARG A 51 20.71 2.44 -5.75
C ARG A 51 21.24 3.11 -7.01
N ALA A 52 22.44 3.68 -6.92
CA ALA A 52 23.18 4.07 -8.10
C ALA A 52 23.33 2.87 -9.06
N PRO A 53 23.27 3.08 -10.40
CA PRO A 53 23.38 2.00 -11.39
C PRO A 53 24.56 1.05 -11.15
N ASP A 54 25.72 1.59 -10.78
CA ASP A 54 26.95 0.81 -10.58
C ASP A 54 26.84 -0.21 -9.45
N ALA A 55 25.98 0.03 -8.45
CA ALA A 55 25.72 -0.93 -7.36
C ALA A 55 25.06 -2.23 -7.85
N TYR A 56 24.44 -2.21 -9.04
CA TYR A 56 23.83 -3.39 -9.66
C TYR A 56 24.76 -4.12 -10.63
N LEU A 57 25.95 -3.59 -10.93
CA LEU A 57 26.92 -4.16 -11.87
C LEU A 57 28.04 -4.97 -11.19
N GLY A 58 28.08 -4.97 -9.85
CA GLY A 58 29.06 -5.73 -9.07
C GLY A 58 28.75 -7.22 -8.97
N LEU A 59 29.78 -8.02 -8.65
CA LEU A 59 29.64 -9.46 -8.40
C LEU A 59 28.94 -9.78 -7.07
N ALA A 60 29.13 -8.91 -6.06
CA ALA A 60 28.45 -9.03 -4.78
C ALA A 60 27.09 -8.31 -4.87
N GLU A 61 26.00 -9.04 -4.67
CA GLU A 61 24.67 -8.44 -4.61
C GLU A 61 24.49 -7.75 -3.25
N PRO A 62 24.17 -6.44 -3.21
CA PRO A 62 23.86 -5.77 -1.96
C PRO A 62 22.54 -6.30 -1.38
N PRO A 63 22.30 -6.16 -0.06
CA PRO A 63 21.02 -6.50 0.54
C PRO A 63 19.86 -5.81 -0.19
N ASP A 64 18.81 -6.57 -0.51
CA ASP A 64 17.63 -6.11 -1.23
C ASP A 64 16.43 -5.85 -0.30
N VAL A 65 16.60 -6.10 1.00
CA VAL A 65 15.66 -5.78 2.08
C VAL A 65 16.45 -5.15 3.22
N LEU A 66 15.97 -4.01 3.69
CA LEU A 66 16.52 -3.28 4.83
C LEU A 66 15.41 -3.10 5.87
N HIS A 67 15.75 -3.23 7.14
CA HIS A 67 14.88 -2.95 8.26
C HIS A 67 15.36 -1.67 8.93
N GLY A 68 14.42 -0.78 9.25
CA GLY A 68 14.74 0.40 10.04
C GLY A 68 15.12 0.00 11.46
N GLU A 69 16.12 0.67 12.00
CA GLU A 69 16.41 0.64 13.43
C GLU A 69 15.48 1.63 14.11
N THR A 70 14.76 1.18 15.13
CA THR A 70 13.89 2.05 15.93
C THR A 70 13.98 1.58 17.36
N ASP A 71 14.59 2.41 18.20
CA ASP A 71 14.77 2.12 19.64
C ASP A 71 13.51 2.48 20.45
N GLU A 72 12.53 3.13 19.82
CA GLU A 72 11.29 3.60 20.44
C GLU A 72 10.12 2.65 20.13
N PRO A 73 9.50 2.00 21.14
CA PRO A 73 8.40 1.07 20.92
C PRO A 73 7.15 1.67 20.27
N GLU A 74 6.97 2.98 20.39
CA GLU A 74 5.80 3.72 19.87
C GLU A 74 6.03 4.29 18.46
N ALA A 75 7.26 4.25 17.95
CA ALA A 75 7.57 4.72 16.61
C ALA A 75 7.20 3.67 15.54
N PRO A 76 6.82 4.11 14.33
CA PRO A 76 6.49 3.19 13.25
C PRO A 76 7.74 2.40 12.85
N SER A 77 7.57 1.08 12.72
CA SER A 77 8.63 0.25 12.15
C SER A 77 8.81 0.57 10.66
N LEU A 78 10.01 0.33 10.13
CA LEU A 78 10.33 0.52 8.71
C LEU A 78 10.82 -0.78 8.09
N VAL A 79 10.25 -1.12 6.95
CA VAL A 79 10.78 -2.14 6.03
C VAL A 79 10.97 -1.49 4.67
N ALA A 80 12.19 -1.54 4.15
CA ALA A 80 12.52 -0.96 2.86
C ALA A 80 13.00 -2.04 1.90
N TRP A 81 12.42 -2.11 0.71
CA TRP A 81 12.77 -3.09 -0.32
C TRP A 81 13.41 -2.40 -1.53
N ASP A 82 14.40 -3.07 -2.11
CA ASP A 82 14.96 -2.66 -3.39
C ASP A 82 13.88 -2.75 -4.48
N ALA A 83 13.79 -1.72 -5.31
CA ALA A 83 12.79 -1.63 -6.36
C ALA A 83 12.90 -2.78 -7.37
N ARG A 84 14.11 -3.31 -7.64
CA ARG A 84 14.31 -4.49 -8.50
C ARG A 84 13.60 -5.70 -7.91
N ARG A 85 13.72 -5.91 -6.60
CA ARG A 85 13.05 -7.00 -5.88
C ARG A 85 11.54 -6.82 -5.94
N ALA A 86 11.05 -5.63 -5.58
CA ALA A 86 9.62 -5.32 -5.56
C ALA A 86 8.98 -5.51 -6.94
N VAL A 87 9.59 -4.98 -8.01
CA VAL A 87 9.13 -5.15 -9.39
C VAL A 87 9.13 -6.62 -9.81
N ARG A 88 10.19 -7.38 -9.50
CA ARG A 88 10.27 -8.84 -9.78
C ARG A 88 9.19 -9.66 -9.08
N LEU A 89 8.77 -9.25 -7.89
CA LEU A 89 7.70 -9.90 -7.15
C LEU A 89 6.32 -9.45 -7.66
N ALA A 90 6.14 -8.16 -7.97
CA ALA A 90 4.91 -7.64 -8.56
C ALA A 90 4.62 -8.26 -9.95
N LEU A 91 5.67 -8.56 -10.74
CA LEU A 91 5.60 -9.33 -11.99
C LEU A 91 4.92 -10.70 -11.81
N ARG A 92 5.09 -11.32 -10.64
CA ARG A 92 4.48 -12.60 -10.28
C ARG A 92 3.19 -12.42 -9.48
N SER A 93 2.62 -11.21 -9.51
CA SER A 93 1.44 -10.81 -8.75
C SER A 93 1.54 -11.11 -7.26
N ASN A 94 2.74 -10.93 -6.69
CA ASN A 94 2.92 -11.05 -5.25
C ASN A 94 1.99 -10.05 -4.53
N ALA A 95 1.04 -10.59 -3.78
CA ALA A 95 -0.06 -9.81 -3.23
C ALA A 95 0.36 -8.84 -2.12
N LEU A 96 1.45 -9.16 -1.39
CA LEU A 96 2.03 -8.26 -0.40
C LEU A 96 2.54 -6.97 -1.07
N VAL A 97 3.33 -7.09 -2.14
CA VAL A 97 3.83 -5.92 -2.89
C VAL A 97 2.66 -5.13 -3.49
N TRP A 98 1.65 -5.81 -4.03
CA TRP A 98 0.47 -5.15 -4.57
C TRP A 98 -0.33 -4.37 -3.51
N THR A 99 -0.45 -4.93 -2.31
CA THR A 99 -1.07 -4.22 -1.20
C THR A 99 -0.30 -2.95 -0.86
N TRP A 100 1.04 -2.98 -0.90
CA TRP A 100 1.86 -1.79 -0.70
C TRP A 100 1.68 -0.76 -1.81
N LEU A 101 1.76 -1.16 -3.07
CA LEU A 101 1.60 -0.27 -4.22
C LEU A 101 0.20 0.34 -4.34
N SER A 102 -0.82 -0.34 -3.80
CA SER A 102 -2.21 0.16 -3.73
C SER A 102 -2.51 0.94 -2.44
N SER A 103 -1.56 1.03 -1.51
CA SER A 103 -1.69 1.86 -0.32
C SER A 103 -1.33 3.32 -0.64
N PRO A 104 -1.94 4.30 0.05
CA PRO A 104 -1.65 5.71 -0.20
C PRO A 104 -0.16 6.01 -0.07
N ALA A 105 0.42 6.66 -1.08
CA ALA A 105 1.80 7.11 -1.01
C ALA A 105 1.93 8.24 0.02
N LEU A 106 3.10 8.33 0.65
CA LEU A 106 3.42 9.39 1.59
C LEU A 106 4.28 10.46 0.91
N ASP A 107 4.00 11.71 1.22
CA ASP A 107 4.90 12.82 0.96
C ASP A 107 6.12 12.68 1.89
N PRO A 108 7.36 12.66 1.36
CA PRO A 108 8.55 12.43 2.16
C PRO A 108 8.90 13.60 3.10
N ALA A 109 8.39 14.81 2.85
CA ALA A 109 8.64 15.98 3.70
C ALA A 109 7.67 16.07 4.88
N THR A 110 6.42 15.65 4.68
CA THR A 110 5.36 15.77 5.69
C THR A 110 5.00 14.43 6.34
N GLY A 111 5.30 13.31 5.68
CA GLY A 111 4.87 11.97 6.09
C GLY A 111 3.35 11.75 5.95
N LEU A 112 2.64 12.64 5.25
CA LEU A 112 1.20 12.58 5.04
C LEU A 112 0.85 11.99 3.67
N PRO A 113 -0.35 11.44 3.47
CA PRO A 113 -0.77 10.95 2.17
C PRO A 113 -0.69 12.01 1.07
N ALA A 114 -0.05 11.67 -0.07
CA ALA A 114 0.09 12.53 -1.24
C ALA A 114 0.17 11.70 -2.53
N PRO A 115 -0.06 12.31 -3.71
CA PRO A 115 0.18 11.63 -4.98
C PRO A 115 1.61 11.13 -5.09
N GLY A 116 1.80 9.89 -5.56
CA GLY A 116 3.12 9.30 -5.77
C GLY A 116 3.89 9.97 -6.90
N ALA A 117 5.21 9.76 -6.93
CA ALA A 117 6.06 10.24 -8.02
C ALA A 117 5.57 9.69 -9.39
N PRO A 118 5.51 10.51 -10.46
CA PRO A 118 4.95 10.09 -11.74
C PRO A 118 5.56 8.81 -12.33
N ALA A 119 6.88 8.62 -12.18
CA ALA A 119 7.57 7.43 -12.66
C ALA A 119 7.15 6.16 -11.90
N VAL A 120 6.89 6.27 -10.59
CA VAL A 120 6.39 5.16 -9.78
C VAL A 120 4.93 4.87 -10.15
N GLN A 121 4.12 5.91 -10.35
CA GLN A 121 2.73 5.72 -10.77
C GLN A 121 2.64 5.01 -12.13
N ALA A 122 3.46 5.41 -13.10
CA ALA A 122 3.53 4.76 -14.41
C ALA A 122 3.90 3.26 -14.29
N LEU A 123 4.80 2.90 -13.37
CA LEU A 123 5.13 1.51 -13.07
C LEU A 123 3.93 0.76 -12.47
N ILE A 124 3.22 1.37 -11.51
CA ILE A 124 2.04 0.78 -10.87
C ILE A 124 0.95 0.52 -11.90
N ASP A 125 0.66 1.49 -12.76
CA ASP A 125 -0.36 1.39 -13.81
C ASP A 125 -0.02 0.27 -14.81
N ALA A 126 1.25 0.19 -15.24
CA ALA A 126 1.75 -0.86 -16.12
C ALA A 126 1.63 -2.26 -15.51
N LEU A 127 1.98 -2.39 -14.23
CA LEU A 127 1.82 -3.63 -13.48
C LEU A 127 0.33 -4.01 -13.34
N ALA A 128 -0.56 -3.03 -13.12
CA ALA A 128 -1.97 -3.27 -12.80
C ALA A 128 -2.74 -3.82 -14.00
N GLY A 129 -2.36 -3.41 -15.22
CA GLY A 129 -2.91 -3.94 -16.47
C GLY A 129 -2.61 -5.43 -16.72
N SER A 130 -1.70 -6.03 -15.94
CA SER A 130 -1.21 -7.39 -16.16
C SER A 130 -1.29 -8.27 -14.91
N LEU A 131 -2.25 -8.00 -14.02
CA LEU A 131 -2.45 -8.76 -12.80
C LEU A 131 -2.83 -10.23 -13.06
N SER A 132 -2.32 -11.15 -12.25
CA SER A 132 -2.91 -12.48 -12.06
C SER A 132 -3.98 -12.40 -10.98
N HIS A 133 -5.24 -12.38 -11.41
CA HIS A 133 -6.38 -12.30 -10.53
C HIS A 133 -6.49 -13.53 -9.63
N GLY A 134 -6.11 -14.71 -10.11
CA GLY A 134 -6.11 -15.94 -9.31
C GLY A 134 -5.18 -15.84 -8.10
N THR A 135 -3.98 -15.28 -8.30
CA THR A 135 -3.00 -15.08 -7.21
C THR A 135 -3.51 -14.08 -6.17
N VAL A 136 -4.05 -12.94 -6.59
CA VAL A 136 -4.55 -11.92 -5.66
C VAL A 136 -5.82 -12.38 -4.94
N LEU A 137 -6.68 -13.12 -5.63
CA LEU A 137 -7.87 -13.73 -5.02
C LEU A 137 -7.47 -14.73 -3.94
N ALA A 138 -6.51 -15.63 -4.22
CA ALA A 138 -6.05 -16.62 -3.26
C ALA A 138 -5.47 -15.96 -1.99
N ASP A 139 -4.70 -14.88 -2.14
CA ASP A 139 -4.18 -14.08 -1.03
C ASP A 139 -5.30 -13.47 -0.18
N ALA A 140 -6.25 -12.78 -0.80
CA ALA A 140 -7.36 -12.15 -0.08
C ALA A 140 -8.19 -13.17 0.71
N LEU A 141 -8.42 -14.36 0.14
CA LEU A 141 -9.12 -15.45 0.82
C LEU A 141 -8.29 -16.05 1.97
N ALA A 142 -6.96 -16.11 1.82
CA ALA A 142 -6.07 -16.56 2.88
C ALA A 142 -6.04 -15.57 4.04
N GLU A 143 -5.93 -14.26 3.76
CA GLU A 143 -6.00 -13.18 4.77
C GLU A 143 -7.31 -13.26 5.56
N ALA A 144 -8.45 -13.44 4.86
CA ALA A 144 -9.75 -13.59 5.52
C ALA A 144 -9.78 -14.81 6.45
N LYS A 145 -9.30 -15.97 6.00
CA LYS A 145 -9.25 -17.20 6.81
C LYS A 145 -8.32 -17.07 8.01
N GLU A 146 -7.17 -16.43 7.84
CA GLU A 146 -6.23 -16.17 8.92
C GLU A 146 -6.90 -15.29 9.99
N ALA A 147 -7.49 -14.16 9.59
CA ALA A 147 -8.22 -13.27 10.49
C ALA A 147 -9.38 -13.98 11.22
N MET A 148 -10.11 -14.89 10.54
CA MET A 148 -11.14 -15.72 11.17
C MET A 148 -10.59 -16.68 12.23
N ASN A 149 -9.33 -17.09 12.13
CA ASN A 149 -8.70 -18.00 13.08
C ASN A 149 -7.88 -17.29 14.17
N THR A 150 -7.58 -16.01 13.99
CA THR A 150 -6.84 -15.20 14.97
C THR A 150 -7.55 -15.15 16.33
N PHE A 151 -6.77 -15.40 17.38
CA PHE A 151 -7.17 -15.17 18.77
C PHE A 151 -6.82 -13.73 19.18
N LEU A 152 -7.78 -13.04 19.79
CA LEU A 152 -7.61 -11.67 20.27
C LEU A 152 -7.91 -11.65 21.78
N PRO A 153 -6.98 -11.19 22.63
CA PRO A 153 -7.14 -11.19 24.09
C PRO A 153 -8.04 -10.05 24.61
N ASP A 154 -8.55 -9.20 23.73
CA ASP A 154 -9.39 -8.04 24.04
C ASP A 154 -10.78 -8.41 24.60
N PRO A 155 -11.49 -7.45 25.23
CA PRO A 155 -12.89 -7.64 25.61
C PRO A 155 -13.71 -8.21 24.44
N PRO A 156 -14.67 -9.12 24.69
CA PRO A 156 -15.29 -9.92 23.63
C PRO A 156 -15.87 -9.11 22.46
N LEU A 157 -16.41 -7.92 22.71
CA LEU A 157 -16.95 -7.03 21.68
C LEU A 157 -15.86 -6.32 20.87
N ALA A 158 -14.81 -5.81 21.52
CA ALA A 158 -13.66 -5.22 20.83
C ALA A 158 -12.95 -6.26 19.96
N ALA A 159 -12.68 -7.44 20.52
CA ALA A 159 -12.15 -8.58 19.79
C ALA A 159 -13.02 -8.95 18.58
N ALA A 160 -14.34 -8.98 18.73
CA ALA A 160 -15.25 -9.23 17.61
C ALA A 160 -15.16 -8.13 16.54
N ARG A 161 -15.12 -6.86 16.95
CA ARG A 161 -15.00 -5.72 16.05
C ARG A 161 -13.73 -5.80 15.20
N THR A 162 -12.57 -5.98 15.84
CA THR A 162 -11.28 -6.16 15.16
C THR A 162 -11.34 -7.33 14.19
N LYS A 163 -11.88 -8.46 14.64
CA LYS A 163 -11.96 -9.69 13.85
C LYS A 163 -12.83 -9.50 12.61
N TYR A 164 -14.04 -8.96 12.76
CA TYR A 164 -14.89 -8.64 11.62
C TYR A 164 -14.25 -7.60 10.71
N GLY A 165 -13.60 -6.55 11.25
CA GLY A 165 -12.89 -5.55 10.45
C GLY A 165 -11.83 -6.20 9.55
N LEU A 166 -10.97 -7.06 10.10
CA LEU A 166 -9.93 -7.75 9.33
C LEU A 166 -10.53 -8.70 8.27
N VAL A 167 -11.50 -9.52 8.65
CA VAL A 167 -12.14 -10.50 7.75
C VAL A 167 -12.89 -9.79 6.63
N VAL A 168 -13.72 -8.81 6.95
CA VAL A 168 -14.53 -8.07 5.98
C VAL A 168 -13.63 -7.30 5.02
N ARG A 169 -12.54 -6.67 5.48
CA ARG A 169 -11.60 -5.97 4.58
C ARG A 169 -11.03 -6.93 3.53
N ALA A 170 -10.55 -8.09 3.96
CA ALA A 170 -10.02 -9.11 3.07
C ALA A 170 -11.08 -9.61 2.07
N LEU A 171 -12.34 -9.75 2.51
CA LEU A 171 -13.44 -10.18 1.63
C LEU A 171 -13.98 -9.06 0.74
N MET A 172 -13.83 -7.79 1.10
CA MET A 172 -14.05 -6.66 0.19
C MET A 172 -13.06 -6.69 -0.97
N ARG A 173 -11.78 -7.00 -0.71
CA ARG A 173 -10.78 -7.20 -1.78
C ARG A 173 -11.20 -8.31 -2.73
N THR A 174 -11.69 -9.43 -2.17
CA THR A 174 -12.26 -10.54 -2.94
C THR A 174 -13.42 -10.09 -3.81
N ARG A 175 -14.40 -9.39 -3.24
CA ARG A 175 -15.57 -8.91 -3.96
C ARG A 175 -15.20 -7.93 -5.08
N TRP A 176 -14.26 -7.03 -4.81
CA TRP A 176 -13.74 -6.08 -5.79
C TRP A 176 -13.16 -6.78 -7.02
N LEU A 177 -12.31 -7.79 -6.81
CA LEU A 177 -11.73 -8.58 -7.90
C LEU A 177 -12.80 -9.29 -8.71
N LEU A 178 -13.78 -9.90 -8.05
CA LEU A 178 -14.86 -10.63 -8.70
C LEU A 178 -15.77 -9.72 -9.54
N ASP A 179 -16.09 -8.52 -9.04
CA ASP A 179 -17.07 -7.63 -9.67
C ASP A 179 -16.44 -6.67 -10.69
N ARG A 180 -15.20 -6.23 -10.46
CA ARG A 180 -14.53 -5.21 -11.28
C ARG A 180 -13.39 -5.76 -12.12
N GLY A 181 -12.81 -6.90 -11.76
CA GLY A 181 -11.64 -7.45 -12.45
C GLY A 181 -10.43 -6.51 -12.41
N THR A 182 -10.31 -5.66 -11.39
CA THR A 182 -9.17 -4.76 -11.17
C THR A 182 -8.58 -4.97 -9.79
N LEU A 183 -7.40 -4.39 -9.55
CA LEU A 183 -6.76 -4.45 -8.25
C LEU A 183 -7.63 -3.71 -7.20
N PRO A 184 -7.90 -4.31 -6.03
CA PRO A 184 -8.59 -3.61 -4.96
C PRO A 184 -7.72 -2.51 -4.34
N PRO A 185 -8.29 -1.35 -3.98
CA PRO A 185 -7.58 -0.36 -3.17
C PRO A 185 -7.26 -0.94 -1.78
N ALA A 186 -6.23 -0.40 -1.11
CA ALA A 186 -5.83 -0.92 0.19
C ALA A 186 -6.70 -0.44 1.36
N SER A 187 -7.26 0.77 1.28
CA SER A 187 -8.00 1.41 2.38
C SER A 187 -9.42 0.86 2.52
N TRP A 188 -9.88 0.78 3.78
CA TRP A 188 -11.23 0.40 4.13
C TRP A 188 -12.27 1.31 3.47
N GLU A 189 -12.07 2.63 3.53
CA GLU A 189 -12.98 3.62 2.97
C GLU A 189 -13.19 3.43 1.46
N SER A 190 -12.10 3.28 0.69
CA SER A 190 -12.20 3.10 -0.76
C SER A 190 -12.84 1.76 -1.14
N LEU A 191 -12.57 0.70 -0.37
CA LEU A 191 -13.23 -0.60 -0.53
C LEU A 191 -14.73 -0.50 -0.22
N ARG A 192 -15.09 0.13 0.90
CA ARG A 192 -16.47 0.31 1.36
C ARG A 192 -17.29 1.10 0.35
N ALA A 193 -16.76 2.22 -0.14
CA ALA A 193 -17.42 3.11 -1.10
C ALA A 193 -17.52 2.51 -2.51
N GLY A 194 -16.56 1.67 -2.91
CA GLY A 194 -16.53 1.07 -4.24
C GLY A 194 -17.31 -0.24 -4.37
N LEU A 195 -18.04 -0.68 -3.35
CA LEU A 195 -18.85 -1.90 -3.38
C LEU A 195 -20.33 -1.60 -3.12
N ALA A 196 -21.20 -2.46 -3.65
CA ALA A 196 -22.63 -2.42 -3.38
C ALA A 196 -22.95 -3.34 -2.19
N TRP A 197 -23.90 -2.92 -1.35
CA TRP A 197 -24.17 -3.56 -0.08
C TRP A 197 -25.66 -3.80 0.14
N PRO A 198 -26.07 -5.01 0.52
CA PRO A 198 -27.39 -5.24 1.11
C PRO A 198 -27.57 -4.35 2.35
N ALA A 199 -28.77 -3.80 2.55
CA ALA A 199 -29.04 -2.83 3.62
C ALA A 199 -28.66 -3.36 5.02
N GLU A 200 -28.94 -4.62 5.31
CA GLU A 200 -28.65 -5.25 6.60
C GLU A 200 -27.13 -5.42 6.83
N VAL A 201 -26.39 -5.77 5.77
CA VAL A 201 -24.92 -5.87 5.81
C VAL A 201 -24.32 -4.48 6.03
N ALA A 202 -24.80 -3.47 5.30
CA ALA A 202 -24.38 -2.09 5.46
C ALA A 202 -24.57 -1.61 6.90
N ALA A 203 -25.74 -1.83 7.51
CA ALA A 203 -25.99 -1.45 8.91
C ALA A 203 -25.02 -2.13 9.90
N CYS A 204 -24.64 -3.39 9.65
CA CYS A 204 -23.64 -4.07 10.46
C CYS A 204 -22.24 -3.44 10.30
N LEU A 205 -21.86 -3.05 9.09
CA LEU A 205 -20.59 -2.35 8.83
C LEU A 205 -20.57 -0.96 9.47
N ASP A 206 -21.66 -0.22 9.38
CA ASP A 206 -21.79 1.09 10.02
C ASP A 206 -21.65 0.96 11.55
N SER A 207 -22.15 -0.13 12.13
CA SER A 207 -21.98 -0.44 13.56
C SER A 207 -20.53 -0.80 13.92
N LEU A 208 -19.81 -1.48 13.02
CA LEU A 208 -18.36 -1.71 13.18
C LEU A 208 -17.60 -0.39 13.12
N GLU A 209 -17.89 0.45 12.15
CA GLU A 209 -17.21 1.74 11.94
C GLU A 209 -17.44 2.68 13.14
N ALA A 210 -18.69 2.79 13.61
CA ALA A 210 -19.10 3.65 14.72
C ALA A 210 -18.77 3.10 16.12
N ASP A 211 -18.25 1.88 16.21
CA ASP A 211 -17.97 1.18 17.49
C ASP A 211 -19.21 1.04 18.39
N THR A 212 -20.34 0.62 17.79
CA THR A 212 -21.64 0.50 18.47
C THR A 212 -22.14 -0.95 18.53
N LEU A 213 -21.23 -1.92 18.41
CA LEU A 213 -21.58 -3.34 18.50
C LEU A 213 -22.23 -3.69 19.85
N THR A 214 -23.40 -4.30 19.80
CA THR A 214 -24.13 -4.80 20.98
C THR A 214 -23.92 -6.28 21.23
N GLN A 215 -23.39 -7.01 20.24
CA GLN A 215 -23.23 -8.45 20.28
C GLN A 215 -21.92 -8.88 19.63
N ARG A 216 -21.36 -9.99 20.13
CA ARG A 216 -20.10 -10.56 19.65
C ARG A 216 -20.20 -11.20 18.26
N ARG A 217 -21.39 -11.68 17.91
CA ARG A 217 -21.65 -12.39 16.65
C ARG A 217 -22.71 -11.64 15.88
N LEU A 218 -22.46 -11.44 14.60
CA LEU A 218 -23.34 -10.71 13.68
C LEU A 218 -23.78 -11.70 12.60
N PRO A 219 -24.91 -12.41 12.78
CA PRO A 219 -25.34 -13.46 11.83
C PRO A 219 -25.49 -12.97 10.40
N VAL A 220 -25.90 -11.71 10.22
CA VAL A 220 -25.98 -11.06 8.90
C VAL A 220 -24.60 -10.95 8.24
N LEU A 221 -23.56 -10.58 8.99
CA LEU A 221 -22.20 -10.57 8.47
C LEU A 221 -21.64 -11.98 8.28
N ASP A 222 -21.92 -12.91 9.20
CA ASP A 222 -21.50 -14.32 9.06
C ASP A 222 -22.05 -14.91 7.74
N ALA A 223 -23.33 -14.69 7.44
CA ALA A 223 -23.95 -15.14 6.19
C ALA A 223 -23.35 -14.43 4.96
N TRP A 224 -23.06 -13.14 5.05
CA TRP A 224 -22.39 -12.42 3.95
C TRP A 224 -20.97 -12.93 3.72
N ILE A 225 -20.22 -13.22 4.78
CA ILE A 225 -18.87 -13.79 4.72
C ILE A 225 -18.92 -15.13 3.97
N ASP A 226 -19.83 -16.02 4.36
CA ASP A 226 -20.00 -17.33 3.72
C ASP A 226 -20.35 -17.18 2.23
N GLN A 227 -21.27 -16.26 1.90
CA GLN A 227 -21.64 -15.97 0.51
C GLN A 227 -20.45 -15.49 -0.33
N VAL A 228 -19.56 -14.64 0.20
CA VAL A 228 -18.38 -14.18 -0.54
C VAL A 228 -17.40 -15.33 -0.79
N PHE A 229 -17.23 -16.25 0.16
CA PHE A 229 -16.42 -17.46 -0.05
C PHE A 229 -17.02 -18.38 -1.13
N ASP A 230 -18.33 -18.56 -1.14
CA ASP A 230 -19.03 -19.35 -2.15
C ASP A 230 -18.94 -18.71 -3.54
N ASP A 231 -19.13 -17.40 -3.64
CA ASP A 231 -18.96 -16.65 -4.88
C ASP A 231 -17.53 -16.76 -5.42
N ALA A 232 -16.52 -16.65 -4.54
CA ALA A 232 -15.12 -16.80 -4.92
C ALA A 232 -14.82 -18.21 -5.43
N ARG A 233 -15.41 -19.25 -4.81
CA ARG A 233 -15.26 -20.64 -5.27
C ARG A 233 -15.96 -20.87 -6.62
N ALA A 234 -17.12 -20.26 -6.84
CA ALA A 234 -17.90 -20.43 -8.06
C ALA A 234 -17.33 -19.64 -9.26
N ARG A 235 -16.87 -18.40 -9.02
CA ARG A 235 -16.47 -17.45 -10.06
C ARG A 235 -14.96 -17.31 -10.20
N GLY A 236 -14.18 -17.61 -9.17
CA GLY A 236 -12.74 -17.30 -9.12
C GLY A 236 -11.92 -17.94 -10.24
N ALA A 237 -12.24 -19.18 -10.63
CA ALA A 237 -11.56 -19.88 -11.72
C ALA A 237 -11.80 -19.26 -13.12
N SER A 238 -12.79 -18.39 -13.26
CA SER A 238 -13.09 -17.69 -14.52
C SER A 238 -12.36 -16.35 -14.67
N LEU A 239 -11.67 -15.88 -13.61
CA LEU A 239 -10.92 -14.64 -13.68
C LEU A 239 -9.71 -14.80 -14.60
N PRO A 240 -9.37 -13.76 -15.39
CA PRO A 240 -8.22 -13.83 -16.27
C PRO A 240 -6.93 -13.85 -15.46
N ASP A 241 -5.98 -14.70 -15.83
CA ASP A 241 -4.62 -14.61 -15.33
C ASP A 241 -3.73 -14.01 -16.41
N ARG A 242 -3.20 -12.83 -16.12
CA ARG A 242 -2.24 -12.14 -16.98
C ARG A 242 -0.89 -12.08 -16.28
N HIS A 243 0.16 -12.11 -17.08
CA HIS A 243 1.52 -11.86 -16.63
C HIS A 243 2.13 -10.79 -17.53
N PRO A 244 2.65 -9.68 -16.96
CA PRO A 244 3.28 -8.63 -17.74
C PRO A 244 4.52 -9.18 -18.47
N PRO A 245 4.74 -8.84 -19.74
CA PRO A 245 6.01 -9.12 -20.39
C PRO A 245 7.11 -8.26 -19.76
N LEU A 246 8.25 -8.87 -19.43
CA LEU A 246 9.41 -8.16 -18.88
C LEU A 246 9.81 -6.92 -19.71
N ALA A 247 9.69 -7.03 -21.04
CA ALA A 247 10.01 -5.96 -21.98
C ALA A 247 9.23 -4.65 -21.75
N LEU A 248 8.04 -4.70 -21.12
CA LEU A 248 7.25 -3.51 -20.80
C LEU A 248 7.72 -2.82 -19.51
N LEU A 249 8.24 -3.58 -18.55
CA LEU A 249 8.67 -3.04 -17.26
C LEU A 249 10.14 -2.62 -17.21
N ASP A 250 11.00 -3.26 -18.00
CA ASP A 250 12.43 -2.95 -18.03
C ASP A 250 12.71 -1.44 -18.27
N PRO A 251 12.07 -0.75 -19.23
CA PRO A 251 12.25 0.69 -19.41
C PRO A 251 11.77 1.52 -18.22
N LEU A 252 10.64 1.14 -17.61
CA LEU A 252 10.06 1.83 -16.46
C LEU A 252 10.97 1.69 -15.23
N TYR A 253 11.47 0.47 -14.97
CA TYR A 253 12.42 0.22 -13.90
C TYR A 253 13.75 0.98 -14.13
N ARG A 254 14.28 0.99 -15.36
CA ARG A 254 15.49 1.77 -15.68
C ARG A 254 15.29 3.27 -15.45
N ALA A 255 14.11 3.80 -15.77
CA ALA A 255 13.77 5.20 -15.48
C ALA A 255 13.76 5.50 -13.97
N LEU A 256 13.34 4.53 -13.13
CA LEU A 256 13.39 4.65 -11.67
C LEU A 256 14.81 4.61 -11.10
N VAL A 257 15.74 3.92 -11.75
CA VAL A 257 17.15 3.80 -11.31
C VAL A 257 18.01 4.94 -11.85
N ALA A 258 17.63 5.55 -12.96
CA ALA A 258 18.37 6.65 -13.56
C ALA A 258 18.61 7.78 -12.53
N PRO A 259 19.81 8.40 -12.51
CA PRO A 259 20.05 9.56 -11.69
C PRO A 259 19.05 10.65 -12.06
N PRO A 260 18.61 11.50 -11.10
CA PRO A 260 17.80 12.66 -11.45
C PRO A 260 18.58 13.47 -12.49
N GLY A 261 17.89 13.97 -13.53
CA GLY A 261 18.53 14.84 -14.50
C GLY A 261 19.23 16.03 -13.81
N PRO A 262 20.22 16.67 -14.46
CA PRO A 262 20.83 17.86 -13.90
C PRO A 262 19.75 18.89 -13.54
N PRO A 263 19.89 19.63 -12.42
CA PRO A 263 18.92 20.64 -12.05
C PRO A 263 18.71 21.58 -13.23
N VAL A 264 17.44 21.79 -13.62
CA VAL A 264 17.09 22.75 -14.66
C VAL A 264 17.63 24.10 -14.19
N PRO A 265 18.57 24.74 -14.91
CA PRO A 265 19.07 26.04 -14.51
C PRO A 265 17.89 27.01 -14.42
N PRO A 266 17.87 27.93 -13.43
CA PRO A 266 16.81 28.91 -13.32
C PRO A 266 16.63 29.61 -14.67
N ALA A 267 15.38 29.74 -15.11
CA ALA A 267 15.06 30.41 -16.36
C ALA A 267 15.79 31.76 -16.39
N PRO A 268 16.49 32.10 -17.50
CA PRO A 268 17.18 33.38 -17.58
C PRO A 268 16.18 34.49 -17.28
N ALA A 269 16.54 35.38 -16.36
CA ALA A 269 15.71 36.52 -16.00
C ALA A 269 15.25 37.22 -17.28
N SER A 270 13.93 37.40 -17.40
CA SER A 270 13.34 38.10 -18.53
C SER A 270 14.03 39.46 -18.67
N PRO A 271 14.36 39.93 -19.89
CA PRO A 271 14.99 41.24 -20.10
C PRO A 271 14.15 42.42 -19.56
N ARG A 272 12.94 42.18 -19.04
CA ARG A 272 12.10 43.16 -18.36
C ARG A 272 12.51 43.49 -16.92
N ASP A 273 13.39 42.72 -16.29
CA ASP A 273 13.87 42.99 -14.91
C ASP A 273 15.20 43.78 -14.85
N ARG A 274 15.72 44.24 -16.00
CA ARG A 274 16.91 45.09 -16.09
C ARG A 274 16.60 46.55 -16.39
N VAL A 275 15.71 47.17 -15.61
CA VAL A 275 15.58 48.63 -15.51
C VAL A 275 14.98 48.88 -14.11
N LEU A 276 15.60 49.55 -13.12
CA LEU A 276 16.20 50.88 -13.10
C LEU A 276 17.12 50.98 -11.88
N VAL A 277 18.42 51.15 -12.08
CA VAL A 277 19.24 51.98 -11.18
C VAL A 277 20.11 52.84 -12.09
N SER A 278 19.61 54.03 -12.40
CA SER A 278 20.43 55.12 -12.89
C SER A 278 20.13 56.31 -11.99
N THR A 279 21.15 56.62 -11.20
CA THR A 279 21.38 57.84 -10.44
C THR A 279 21.19 59.09 -11.29
N PRO A 280 20.86 60.21 -10.65
CA PRO A 280 21.88 61.26 -10.52
C PRO A 280 22.35 61.47 -9.08
#